data_AF-A0A8J4E4W1-F1
#
_entry.id   AF-A0A8J4E4W1-F1
#
_cell.length_a   1.000
_cell.length_b   1.000
_cell.length_c   1.000
_cell.angle_alpha   90.00
_cell.angle_beta   90.00
_cell.angle_gamma   90.00
#
_symmetry.space_group_name_H-M   'P 1'
#
loop_
_entity.id
_entity.type
_entity.pdbx_description
1 polymer ?
#
loop_
_entity_poly.entity_id
_entity_poly.type
_entity_poly.pdbx_seq_one_letter_code
_entity_poly.pdbx_strand_id
1 'polypeptide(L)'
;MKLLYEAHATVDAPVGSVRALIDDGWVVDTFLGGGRGYVDVDHRPGTVGFQGHWWYRGEISAEPDGSRTTLTYRVFNIARRSAWAVPMANRFFIGYRATVRDGVAGLARQVEDRLRTAG
;
A
#
# COMPACT_ATOMS: atom_id res chain seq x y z
N MET A 1 4.13 15.00 -8.00
CA MET A 1 3.14 14.13 -7.32
C MET A 1 2.84 14.74 -5.96
N LYS A 2 1.57 14.82 -5.55
CA LYS A 2 1.20 15.38 -4.24
C LYS A 2 0.75 14.25 -3.32
N LEU A 3 1.36 14.10 -2.14
CA LEU A 3 0.90 13.16 -1.12
C LEU A 3 -0.50 13.58 -0.64
N LEU A 4 -1.45 12.65 -0.69
CA LEU A 4 -2.81 12.85 -0.21
C LEU A 4 -3.00 12.20 1.16
N TYR A 5 -2.55 10.95 1.29
CA TYR A 5 -2.70 10.15 2.50
C TYR A 5 -1.44 9.32 2.73
N GLU A 6 -1.12 9.14 4.00
CA GLU A 6 -0.09 8.23 4.47
C GLU A 6 -0.64 7.50 5.69
N ALA A 7 -0.40 6.19 5.74
CA ALA A 7 -0.65 5.37 6.91
C ALA A 7 0.49 4.37 7.10
N HIS A 8 0.75 4.03 8.35
CA HIS A 8 1.76 3.07 8.74
C HIS A 8 1.14 2.01 9.64
N ALA A 9 1.66 0.79 9.55
CA ALA A 9 1.46 -0.26 10.52
C ALA A 9 2.77 -0.99 10.79
N THR A 10 2.91 -1.49 12.01
CA THR A 10 4.04 -2.31 12.40
C THR A 10 3.72 -3.78 12.11
N VAL A 11 4.72 -4.49 11.60
CA VAL A 11 4.72 -5.93 11.38
C VAL A 11 5.78 -6.53 12.29
N ASP A 12 5.40 -7.49 13.13
CA ASP A 12 6.30 -8.23 14.03
C ASP A 12 7.10 -9.30 13.27
N ALA A 13 7.84 -8.86 12.25
CA ALA A 13 8.71 -9.72 11.44
C ALA A 13 9.91 -8.92 10.88
N PRO A 14 11.03 -9.62 10.54
CA PRO A 14 12.18 -8.98 9.92
C PRO A 14 11.86 -8.40 8.54
N VAL A 15 12.44 -7.24 8.23
CA VAL A 15 12.18 -6.53 6.95
C VAL A 15 12.49 -7.37 5.72
N GLY A 16 13.48 -8.28 5.79
CA GLY A 16 13.82 -9.17 4.68
C GLY A 16 12.65 -10.06 4.27
N SER A 17 11.95 -10.64 5.25
CA SER A 17 10.79 -11.51 5.02
C SER A 17 9.60 -10.72 4.46
N VAL A 18 9.36 -9.50 4.97
CA VAL A 18 8.29 -8.63 4.47
C VAL A 18 8.59 -8.16 3.04
N ARG A 19 9.85 -7.78 2.75
CA ARG A 19 10.27 -7.37 1.41
C ARG A 19 10.15 -8.49 0.39
N ALA A 20 10.50 -9.73 0.77
CA ALA A 20 10.28 -10.88 -0.11
C ALA A 20 8.81 -11.01 -0.53
N LEU A 21 7.85 -10.84 0.40
CA LEU A 21 6.42 -10.87 0.08
C LEU A 21 5.95 -9.68 -0.79
N ILE A 22 6.62 -8.53 -0.68
CA ILE A 22 6.38 -7.36 -1.56
C ILE A 22 6.91 -7.66 -2.96
N ASP A 23 8.14 -8.15 -3.05
CA ASP A 23 8.85 -8.40 -4.30
C ASP A 23 8.18 -9.56 -5.08
N ASP A 24 7.65 -10.57 -4.38
CA ASP A 24 6.87 -11.68 -4.95
C ASP A 24 5.44 -11.28 -5.36
N GLY A 25 5.03 -10.03 -5.08
CA GLY A 25 3.72 -9.49 -5.45
C GLY A 25 2.55 -9.93 -4.55
N TRP A 26 2.79 -10.80 -3.56
CA TRP A 26 1.77 -11.29 -2.64
C TRP A 26 1.11 -10.15 -1.84
N VAL A 27 1.91 -9.18 -1.38
CA VAL A 27 1.40 -8.02 -0.65
C VAL A 27 0.44 -7.18 -1.48
N VAL A 28 0.76 -6.97 -2.77
CA VAL A 28 -0.09 -6.21 -3.69
C VAL A 28 -1.40 -6.95 -3.94
N ASP A 29 -1.33 -8.25 -4.24
CA ASP A 29 -2.50 -9.07 -4.51
C ASP A 29 -3.47 -9.11 -3.33
N THR A 30 -2.91 -9.29 -2.12
CA THR A 30 -3.65 -9.29 -0.86
C THR A 30 -4.28 -7.92 -0.58
N PHE A 31 -3.54 -6.82 -0.81
CA PHE A 31 -4.03 -5.47 -0.53
C PHE A 31 -5.11 -5.01 -1.52
N LEU A 32 -5.00 -5.41 -2.79
CA LEU A 32 -5.96 -5.06 -3.84
C LEU A 32 -7.11 -6.08 -3.97
N GLY A 33 -7.10 -7.16 -3.18
CA GLY A 33 -8.12 -8.21 -3.21
C GLY A 33 -8.19 -8.95 -4.55
N GLY A 34 -7.04 -9.18 -5.21
CA GLY A 34 -6.96 -9.86 -6.51
C GLY A 34 -7.48 -9.07 -7.72
N GLY A 35 -7.96 -7.84 -7.51
CA GLY A 35 -8.47 -6.97 -8.57
C GLY A 35 -7.33 -6.28 -9.33
N ARG A 36 -6.85 -6.87 -10.42
CA ARG A 36 -5.87 -6.27 -11.35
C ARG A 36 -6.46 -5.13 -12.19
N GLY A 37 -7.15 -4.18 -11.58
CA GLY A 37 -7.71 -3.03 -12.29
C GLY A 37 -6.62 -2.09 -12.79
N TYR A 38 -6.19 -2.24 -14.05
CA TYR A 38 -5.24 -1.37 -14.77
C TYR A 38 -4.14 -0.79 -13.86
N VAL A 39 -3.41 -1.69 -13.20
CA VAL A 39 -2.33 -1.33 -12.31
C VAL A 39 -1.00 -1.42 -13.04
N ASP A 40 -0.34 -0.27 -13.21
CA ASP A 40 1.09 -0.26 -13.53
C ASP A 40 1.86 -0.45 -12.21
N VAL A 41 2.61 -1.56 -12.12
CA VAL A 41 3.34 -1.95 -10.91
C VAL A 41 4.81 -1.58 -11.08
N ASP A 42 5.24 -0.55 -10.35
CA ASP A 42 6.65 -0.15 -10.27
C ASP A 42 7.29 -0.87 -9.08
N HIS A 43 7.98 -1.98 -9.37
CA HIS A 43 8.74 -2.74 -8.37
C HIS A 43 10.11 -2.12 -8.17
N ARG A 44 10.35 -1.63 -6.96
CA ARG A 44 11.68 -1.31 -6.44
C ARG A 44 11.98 -2.24 -5.27
N PRO A 45 13.24 -2.54 -4.93
CA PRO A 45 13.55 -3.43 -3.81
C PRO A 45 12.84 -2.99 -2.52
N GLY A 46 11.89 -3.80 -2.04
CA GLY A 46 11.11 -3.52 -0.83
C GLY A 46 10.11 -2.37 -0.93
N THR A 47 9.76 -1.91 -2.14
CA THR A 47 8.70 -0.93 -2.38
C THR A 47 7.96 -1.27 -3.65
N VAL A 48 6.63 -1.28 -3.58
CA VAL A 48 5.78 -1.53 -4.74
C VAL A 48 4.80 -0.39 -4.92
N GLY A 49 4.87 0.26 -6.08
CA GLY A 49 3.91 1.27 -6.49
C GLY A 49 2.84 0.65 -7.37
N PHE A 50 1.58 1.02 -7.15
CA PHE A 50 0.47 0.69 -8.03
C PHE A 50 -0.28 1.96 -8.43
N GLN A 51 -0.40 2.20 -9.72
CA GLN A 51 -1.25 3.27 -10.24
C GLN A 51 -2.68 2.76 -10.41
N GLY A 52 -3.68 3.50 -9.95
CA GLY A 52 -5.06 3.22 -10.28
C GLY A 52 -5.77 4.44 -10.87
N HIS A 53 -6.53 4.20 -11.93
CA HIS A 53 -7.17 5.24 -12.73
C HIS A 53 -6.16 6.33 -13.20
N TRP A 54 -6.66 7.49 -13.60
CA TRP A 54 -5.86 8.58 -14.18
C TRP A 54 -5.32 9.57 -13.13
N TRP A 55 -5.67 9.41 -11.85
CA TRP A 55 -5.45 10.43 -10.83
C TRP A 55 -4.77 9.98 -9.54
N TYR A 56 -4.70 8.67 -9.24
CA TYR A 56 -4.07 8.18 -8.00
C TYR A 56 -2.97 7.15 -8.24
N ARG A 57 -1.96 7.17 -7.36
CA ARG A 57 -0.92 6.14 -7.23
C ARG A 57 -0.76 5.77 -5.77
N GLY A 58 -0.99 4.51 -5.44
CA GLY A 58 -0.68 3.92 -4.15
C GLY A 58 0.76 3.39 -4.14
N GLU A 59 1.47 3.50 -3.03
CA GLU A 59 2.79 2.90 -2.86
C GLU A 59 2.86 2.24 -1.50
N ILE A 60 3.26 0.97 -1.47
CA ILE A 60 3.52 0.20 -0.25
C ILE A 60 5.04 0.04 -0.13
N SER A 61 5.61 0.44 1.01
CA SER A 61 7.03 0.27 1.30
C SER A 61 7.25 -0.40 2.65
N ALA A 62 8.30 -1.22 2.74
CA ALA A 62 8.74 -1.83 3.99
C ALA A 62 10.09 -1.25 4.43
N GLU A 63 10.09 -0.61 5.59
CA GLU A 63 11.27 -0.03 6.23
C GLU A 63 11.60 -0.78 7.53
N PRO A 64 12.88 -1.04 7.83
CA PRO A 64 13.26 -1.67 9.08
C PRO A 64 12.98 -0.76 10.28
N ASP A 65 12.43 -1.34 11.36
CA ASP A 65 12.23 -0.69 12.65
C ASP A 65 12.70 -1.63 13.77
N GLY A 66 14.02 -1.63 14.04
CA GLY A 66 14.64 -2.56 14.97
C GLY A 66 14.51 -4.02 14.51
N SER A 67 13.90 -4.86 15.36
CA SER A 67 13.57 -6.26 15.01
C SER A 67 12.27 -6.41 14.22
N ARG A 68 11.55 -5.30 14.01
CA ARG A 68 10.24 -5.25 13.35
C ARG A 68 10.35 -4.52 12.02
N THR A 69 9.23 -4.46 11.31
CA THR A 69 9.10 -3.76 10.05
C THR A 69 7.99 -2.74 10.13
N THR A 70 8.26 -1.52 9.67
CA THR A 70 7.22 -0.52 9.42
C THR A 70 6.75 -0.64 7.98
N LEU A 71 5.51 -1.06 7.81
CA LEU A 71 4.82 -1.08 6.53
C LEU A 71 4.12 0.27 6.34
N THR A 72 4.50 1.00 5.30
CA THR A 72 3.93 2.31 4.99
C THR A 72 3.16 2.25 3.69
N TYR A 73 1.93 2.76 3.69
CA TYR A 73 1.15 2.97 2.48
C TYR A 73 0.95 4.47 2.23
N ARG A 74 1.35 4.92 1.04
CA ARG A 74 1.26 6.31 0.59
C ARG A 74 0.35 6.40 -0.61
N VAL A 75 -0.54 7.38 -0.62
CA VAL A 75 -1.42 7.68 -1.76
C VAL A 75 -1.02 9.03 -2.32
N PHE A 76 -0.63 9.05 -3.59
CA PHE A 76 -0.24 10.24 -4.33
C PHE A 76 -1.29 10.61 -5.37
N ASN A 77 -1.51 11.91 -5.53
CA ASN A 77 -2.21 12.47 -6.68
C ASN A 77 -1.24 12.59 -7.86
N ILE A 78 -1.58 11.95 -8.96
CA ILE A 78 -0.83 11.95 -10.24
C ILE A 78 -1.62 12.60 -11.40
N ALA A 79 -2.80 13.16 -11.15
CA ALA A 79 -3.63 13.75 -12.20
C ALA A 79 -2.90 14.86 -12.95
N ARG A 80 -2.57 14.63 -14.24
CA ARG A 80 -1.94 15.63 -15.12
C ARG A 80 -2.97 16.53 -15.81
N ARG A 81 -4.18 16.02 -16.06
CA ARG A 81 -5.33 16.72 -16.65
C ARG A 81 -6.58 16.37 -15.84
N SER A 82 -7.56 17.29 -15.78
CA SER A 82 -8.83 17.10 -15.06
C SER A 82 -8.70 16.93 -13.53
N ALA A 83 -7.72 17.60 -12.91
CA ALA A 83 -7.53 17.60 -11.45
C ALA A 83 -8.75 18.13 -10.66
N TRP A 84 -9.64 18.89 -11.31
CA TRP A 84 -10.93 19.30 -10.73
C TRP A 84 -11.85 18.11 -10.40
N ALA A 85 -11.79 16.99 -11.14
CA ALA A 85 -12.60 15.82 -10.81
C ALA A 85 -12.13 15.10 -9.52
N VAL A 86 -10.90 15.36 -9.06
CA VAL A 86 -10.33 14.76 -7.85
C VAL A 86 -11.12 15.12 -6.60
N PRO A 87 -11.45 16.40 -6.29
CA PRO A 87 -12.30 16.72 -5.15
C PRO A 87 -13.71 16.11 -5.20
N MET A 88 -14.25 15.81 -6.39
CA MET A 88 -15.52 15.09 -6.50
C MET A 88 -15.37 13.62 -6.10
N ALA A 89 -14.28 12.95 -6.50
CA ALA A 89 -13.90 11.66 -5.94
C ALA A 89 -13.57 11.76 -4.43
N ASN A 90 -12.98 12.88 -3.97
CA ASN A 90 -12.64 13.14 -2.56
C ASN A 90 -13.84 13.24 -1.63
N ARG A 91 -15.02 13.63 -2.12
CA ARG A 91 -16.26 13.55 -1.34
C ARG A 91 -16.75 12.11 -1.12
N PHE A 92 -16.39 11.17 -1.98
CA PHE A 92 -16.56 9.73 -1.72
C PHE A 92 -15.56 9.20 -0.67
N PHE A 93 -14.49 9.94 -0.40
CA PHE A 93 -13.42 9.55 0.52
C PHE A 93 -13.60 10.08 1.96
N ILE A 94 -14.81 10.52 2.36
CA ILE A 94 -15.12 10.74 3.77
C ILE A 94 -14.98 9.40 4.50
N GLY A 95 -14.05 9.32 5.46
CA GLY A 95 -13.69 8.06 6.14
C GLY A 95 -12.53 7.29 5.50
N TYR A 96 -12.04 7.70 4.33
CA TYR A 96 -10.95 7.00 3.63
C TYR A 96 -9.65 6.97 4.43
N ARG A 97 -9.35 8.00 5.23
CA ARG A 97 -8.19 7.95 6.13
C ARG A 97 -8.30 6.79 7.14
N ALA A 98 -9.50 6.57 7.69
CA ALA A 98 -9.75 5.45 8.59
C ALA A 98 -9.67 4.12 7.81
N THR A 99 -10.34 4.03 6.66
CA THR A 99 -10.28 2.85 5.78
C THR A 99 -8.86 2.48 5.37
N VAL A 100 -8.04 3.48 5.00
CA VAL A 100 -6.63 3.29 4.62
C VAL A 100 -5.83 2.80 5.82
N ARG A 101 -6.02 3.42 7.00
CA ARG A 101 -5.35 2.97 8.23
C ARG A 101 -5.74 1.54 8.60
N ASP A 102 -7.03 1.22 8.54
CA ASP A 102 -7.57 -0.12 8.83
C ASP A 102 -7.08 -1.15 7.81
N GLY A 103 -7.00 -0.77 6.53
CA GLY A 103 -6.46 -1.60 5.46
C GLY A 103 -4.98 -1.92 5.66
N VAL A 104 -4.16 -0.93 6.02
CA VAL A 104 -2.73 -1.13 6.30
C VAL A 104 -2.51 -1.97 7.56
N ALA A 105 -3.31 -1.75 8.61
CA ALA A 105 -3.29 -2.58 9.81
C ALA A 105 -3.76 -4.02 9.52
N GLY A 106 -4.77 -4.21 8.69
CA GLY A 106 -5.23 -5.52 8.23
C GLY A 106 -4.19 -6.24 7.39
N LEU A 107 -3.49 -5.52 6.50
CA LEU A 107 -2.40 -6.05 5.71
C LEU A 107 -1.23 -6.49 6.59
N ALA A 108 -0.85 -5.69 7.59
CA ALA A 108 0.21 -6.05 8.52
C ALA A 108 -0.09 -7.38 9.24
N ARG A 109 -1.32 -7.57 9.74
CA ARG A 109 -1.75 -8.83 10.35
C ARG A 109 -1.68 -10.01 9.38
N GLN A 110 -2.13 -9.82 8.15
CA GLN A 110 -2.07 -10.88 7.12
C GLN A 110 -0.63 -11.25 6.76
N VAL A 111 0.30 -10.28 6.72
CA VAL A 111 1.74 -10.55 6.54
C VAL A 111 2.28 -11.39 7.70
N GLU A 112 1.97 -11.02 8.94
CA GLU A 112 2.38 -11.79 10.13
C GLU A 112 1.85 -13.22 10.09
N ASP A 113 0.56 -13.39 9.79
CA ASP A 113 -0.07 -14.71 9.70
C ASP A 113 0.57 -15.55 8.58
N ARG A 114 0.78 -14.95 7.41
CA ARG A 114 1.43 -15.61 6.26
C ARG A 114 2.83 -16.08 6.61
N LEU A 115 3.64 -15.26 7.26
CA LEU A 115 4.99 -15.63 7.68
C LEU A 115 4.98 -16.70 8.77
N ARG A 116 4.03 -16.67 9.70
CA ARG A 116 3.87 -17.70 10.74
C ARG A 116 3.51 -19.06 10.17
N THR A 117 2.71 -19.11 9.10
CA THR A 117 2.34 -20.35 8.39
C THR A 117 3.40 -20.88 7.42
N ALA A 118 4.36 -20.04 7.04
CA ALA A 118 5.40 -20.38 6.07
C ALA A 118 6.68 -20.97 6.70
N GLY A 119 6.88 -20.72 8.00
CA GLY A 119 7.99 -21.27 8.80
C GLY A 119 7.60 -22.56 9.50
#